data_AF-A0A371JBL8-F1
#
_entry.id   AF-A0A371JBL8-F1
#
_cell.length_a   1.000
_cell.length_b   1.000
_cell.length_c   1.000
_cell.angle_alpha   90.00
_cell.angle_beta   90.00
_cell.angle_gamma   90.00
#
_symmetry.space_group_name_H-M   'P 1'
#
loop_
_entity.id
_entity.type
_entity.pdbx_description
1 polymer ?
#
loop_
_entity_poly.entity_id
_entity_poly.type
_entity_poly.pdbx_seq_one_letter_code
_entity_poly.pdbx_strand_id
1 'polypeptide(L)' 'MEVGDDDLLADITRIAHNLNTNILAEKDYILAGGLFEIETFNRFGSFNAACVLCGLKLLKYNKRK' A
#
# COMPACT_ATOMS: atom_id res chain seq x y z
N MET A 1 17.99 10.93 -6.22
CA MET A 1 18.00 9.61 -5.57
C MET A 1 16.65 9.02 -5.93
N GLU A 2 16.61 8.10 -6.90
CA GLU A 2 15.37 7.49 -7.36
C GLU A 2 14.91 6.46 -6.33
N VAL A 3 13.65 6.52 -5.93
CA VAL A 3 13.05 5.53 -5.02
C VAL A 3 12.75 4.28 -5.83
N GLY A 4 13.37 3.15 -5.47
CA GLY A 4 13.16 1.87 -6.13
C GLY A 4 11.75 1.33 -5.89
N ASP A 5 11.30 0.43 -6.77
CA ASP A 5 10.03 -0.26 -6.59
C ASP A 5 10.05 -1.12 -5.32
N ASP A 6 11.18 -1.75 -5.03
CA ASP A 6 11.41 -2.52 -3.80
C ASP A 6 11.28 -1.66 -2.53
N ASP A 7 11.77 -0.42 -2.54
CA ASP A 7 11.65 0.50 -1.38
C ASP A 7 10.17 0.81 -1.08
N LEU A 8 9.36 1.02 -2.12
CA LEU A 8 7.93 1.27 -1.97
C LEU A 8 7.19 0.06 -1.40
N LEU A 9 7.45 -1.13 -1.94
CA LEU A 9 6.82 -2.37 -1.51
C LEU A 9 7.27 -2.76 -0.08
N ALA A 10 8.53 -2.49 0.27
CA ALA A 10 9.05 -2.67 1.61
C ALA A 10 8.34 -1.78 2.62
N ASP A 11 8.04 -0.52 2.28
CA ASP A 11 7.34 0.38 3.18
C ASP A 11 5.87 -0.03 3.41
N ILE A 12 5.15 -0.43 2.36
CA ILE A 12 3.81 -1.02 2.50
C ILE A 12 3.84 -2.21 3.46
N THR A 13 4.81 -3.12 3.26
CA THR A 13 4.94 -4.34 4.08
C THR A 13 5.24 -3.99 5.54
N ARG A 14 6.14 -3.04 5.78
CA ARG A 14 6.47 -2.52 7.12
C ARG A 14 5.24 -1.97 7.83
N ILE A 15 4.45 -1.15 7.15
CA ILE A 15 3.24 -0.54 7.73
C ILE A 15 2.17 -1.61 8.02
N ALA A 16 1.93 -2.51 7.08
CA ALA A 16 0.97 -3.60 7.28
C ALA A 16 1.36 -4.49 8.48
N HIS A 17 2.65 -4.79 8.63
CA HIS A 17 3.18 -5.53 9.77
C HIS A 17 3.02 -4.74 11.09
N ASN A 18 3.32 -3.44 11.09
CA ASN A 18 3.16 -2.58 12.27
C ASN A 18 1.70 -2.48 12.73
N LEU A 19 0.76 -2.46 11.78
CA LEU A 19 -0.67 -2.44 12.06
C LEU A 19 -1.25 -3.84 12.34
N ASN A 20 -0.43 -4.90 12.21
CA ASN A 20 -0.84 -6.30 12.29
C ASN A 20 -2.10 -6.60 11.46
N THR A 21 -2.14 -6.05 10.24
CA THR A 21 -3.27 -6.16 9.33
C THR A 21 -2.84 -6.80 8.03
N ASN A 22 -3.75 -7.58 7.45
CA ASN A 22 -3.58 -8.12 6.11
C ASN A 22 -4.39 -7.33 5.07
N ILE A 23 -4.92 -6.16 5.46
CA ILE A 23 -5.67 -5.22 4.61
C ILE A 23 -5.16 -3.82 4.96
N LEU A 24 -4.62 -3.10 3.97
CA LEU A 24 -4.12 -1.75 4.16
C LEU A 24 -4.88 -0.78 3.27
N ALA A 25 -5.47 0.25 3.89
CA ALA A 25 -6.07 1.37 3.16
C ALA A 25 -5.07 2.53 3.05
N GLU A 26 -5.25 3.38 2.04
CA GLU A 26 -4.44 4.59 1.84
C GLU A 26 -4.42 5.47 3.10
N LYS A 27 -5.58 5.68 3.72
CA LYS A 27 -5.71 6.45 4.97
C LYS A 27 -4.91 5.84 6.12
N ASP A 28 -4.91 4.51 6.24
CA ASP A 28 -4.26 3.80 7.36
C ASP A 28 -2.74 3.86 7.18
N TYR A 29 -2.28 3.78 5.93
CA TYR A 29 -0.88 3.97 5.58
C TYR A 29 -0.38 5.39 5.90
N ILE A 30 -1.15 6.43 5.55
CA ILE A 30 -0.80 7.82 5.89
C ILE A 30 -0.78 8.01 7.41
N LEU A 31 -1.82 7.55 8.12
CA LEU A 31 -1.92 7.70 9.58
C LEU A 31 -0.85 6.91 10.34
N ALA A 32 -0.40 5.77 9.80
CA ALA A 32 0.66 4.95 10.38
C ALA A 32 2.08 5.48 10.09
N GLY A 33 2.21 6.59 9.35
CA GLY A 33 3.50 7.18 9.03
C GLY A 33 4.23 6.46 7.89
N GLY A 34 3.51 6.18 6.80
CA GLY A 34 4.10 5.77 5.53
C GLY A 34 5.16 6.77 5.07
N LEU A 35 6.24 6.27 4.47
CA LEU A 35 7.41 7.07 4.11
C LEU A 35 7.24 7.80 2.78
N PHE A 36 6.34 7.31 1.94
CA PHE A 36 6.13 7.81 0.58
C PHE A 36 4.71 8.32 0.37
N GLU A 37 4.55 9.31 -0.51
CA GLU A 37 3.24 9.80 -0.91
C GLU A 37 2.45 8.73 -1.66
N ILE A 38 1.13 8.70 -1.48
CA ILE A 38 0.23 7.73 -2.15
C ILE A 38 0.38 7.77 -3.67
N GLU A 39 0.60 8.96 -4.23
CA GLU A 39 0.80 9.16 -5.68
C GLU A 39 2.01 8.41 -6.23
N THR A 40 3.03 8.16 -5.39
CA THR A 40 4.22 7.39 -5.79
C THR A 40 3.89 5.96 -6.18
N PHE A 41 2.81 5.40 -5.63
CA PHE A 41 2.33 4.05 -5.92
C PHE A 41 1.53 3.96 -7.23
N ASN A 42 1.22 5.09 -7.89
CA ASN A 42 0.57 5.09 -9.21
C ASN A 42 1.42 4.40 -10.29
N ARG A 43 2.74 4.28 -10.09
CA ARG A 43 3.63 3.49 -10.96
C ARG A 43 3.23 2.01 -11.04
N PHE A 44 2.58 1.48 -10.01
CA PHE A 44 2.03 0.12 -9.95
C PHE A 44 0.57 0.06 -10.43
N GLY A 45 0.04 1.17 -10.95
CA GLY A 45 -1.36 1.34 -11.36
C GLY A 45 -2.26 1.92 -10.27
N SER A 46 -2.06 1.55 -9.00
CA SER A 46 -2.74 2.14 -7.83
C SER A 46 -2.10 1.68 -6.52
N PHE A 47 -2.39 2.38 -5.42
CA PHE A 47 -2.00 1.92 -4.07
C PHE A 47 -2.49 0.50 -3.76
N ASN A 48 -3.73 0.19 -4.17
CA ASN A 48 -4.31 -1.14 -4.02
C ASN A 48 -3.51 -2.20 -4.80
N ALA A 49 -3.09 -1.90 -6.04
CA ALA A 49 -2.26 -2.81 -6.82
C ALA A 49 -0.90 -3.05 -6.14
N ALA A 50 -0.29 -2.01 -5.57
CA ALA A 50 0.94 -2.15 -4.79
C ALA A 50 0.74 -3.05 -3.54
N CYS A 51 -0.39 -2.90 -2.83
CA CYS A 51 -0.73 -3.78 -1.71
C CYS A 51 -0.84 -5.25 -2.13
N VAL A 52 -1.41 -5.54 -3.31
CA VAL A 52 -1.51 -6.91 -3.84
C VAL A 52 -0.13 -7.49 -4.15
N LEU A 53 0.80 -6.68 -4.67
CA LEU A 53 2.19 -7.09 -4.88
C LEU A 53 2.88 -7.46 -3.56
N CYS A 54 2.52 -6.81 -2.46
CA CYS A 54 2.95 -7.16 -1.10
C CYS A 54 2.20 -8.34 -0.47
N GLY A 55 1.29 -9.00 -1.20
CA GLY A 55 0.49 -10.12 -0.69
C GLY A 55 -0.66 -9.72 0.25
N LEU A 56 -0.98 -8.42 0.34
CA LEU A 56 -2.08 -7.92 1.15
C LEU A 56 -3.42 -8.11 0.44
N LYS A 57 -4.49 -8.24 1.21
CA LYS A 57 -5.86 -8.29 0.71
C LYS A 57 -6.36 -6.88 0.45
N LEU A 58 -7.05 -6.73 -0.67
CA LEU A 58 -7.77 -5.49 -0.98
C LEU A 58 -8.95 -5.31 -0.03
N LEU A 59 -9.18 -4.07 0.40
CA LEU A 59 -10.50 -3.67 0.88
C LEU A 59 -11.51 -4.03 -0.22
N LYS A 60 -12.47 -4.91 0.10
CA LYS A 60 -13.48 -5.36 -0.86
C LYS A 60 -14.14 -4.13 -1.50
N TYR A 61 -13.80 -3.85 -2.75
CA TYR A 61 -14.55 -2.92 -3.57
C TYR A 61 -15.85 -3.63 -3.94
N ASN A 62 -16.95 -3.29 -3.24
CA ASN A 62 -18.27 -3.72 -3.68
C ASN A 62 -18.53 -3.07 -5.05
N LYS A 63 -18.24 -3.78 -6.14
CA LYS A 63 -18.89 -3.52 -7.43
C LYS A 63 -20.38 -3.77 -7.20
N ARG A 64 -21.15 -2.70 -6.93
CA ARG A 64 -22.59 -2.78 -7.14
C ARG A 64 -22.82 -2.99 -8.63
N LYS A 65 -23.47 -4.11 -8.91
CA LYS A 65 -23.86 -4.64 -10.22
C LYS A 65 -24.79 -3.67 -10.93
#